data_AF-A0A7C0U9Q7-F1
#
_entry.id   AF-A0A7C0U9Q7-F1
#
_cell.length_a   1.000
_cell.length_b   1.000
_cell.length_c   1.000
_cell.angle_alpha   90.00
_cell.angle_beta   90.00
_cell.angle_gamma   90.00
#
_symmetry.space_group_name_H-M   'P 1'
#
loop_
_entity.id
_entity.type
_entity.pdbx_description
1 polymer ?
#
loop_
_entity_poly.entity_id
_entity_poly.type
_entity_poly.pdbx_seq_one_letter_code
_entity_poly.pdbx_strand_id
1 'polypeptide(L)' 'MSKIIKRDGRIVDFDKEKITNAIFKAAKAVGGRDKELAARLADQVVKLLKERLKP' A
#
# COMPACT_ATOMS: atom_id res chain seq x y z
N MET A 1 -1.24 9.77 -8.57
CA MET A 1 -1.16 8.30 -8.75
C MET A 1 -2.57 7.76 -8.75
N SER A 2 -3.08 7.37 -9.92
CA SER A 2 -4.49 7.01 -10.12
C SER A 2 -4.67 5.54 -10.49
N LYS A 3 -3.67 4.90 -11.11
CA LYS A 3 -3.77 3.53 -11.60
C LYS A 3 -2.51 2.72 -11.29
N ILE A 4 -2.66 1.40 -11.27
CA ILE A 4 -1.58 0.41 -11.13
C ILE A 4 -1.66 -0.60 -12.27
N ILE A 5 -0.50 -1.11 -12.66
CA ILE A 5 -0.38 -2.25 -13.57
C ILE A 5 -0.24 -3.51 -12.72
N LYS A 6 -1.16 -4.46 -12.88
CA LYS A 6 -1.13 -5.77 -12.23
C LYS A 6 -0.10 -6.67 -12.90
N ARG A 7 0.24 -7.79 -12.25
CA ARG A 7 1.20 -8.77 -12.76
C ARG A 7 0.77 -9.41 -14.09
N ASP A 8 -0.55 -9.48 -14.31
CA ASP A 8 -1.17 -9.96 -15.55
C ASP A 8 -1.30 -8.88 -16.62
N GLY A 9 -0.73 -7.69 -16.40
CA GLY A 9 -0.77 -6.57 -17.34
C GLY A 9 -2.03 -5.69 -17.24
N ARG A 10 -3.04 -6.08 -16.46
CA ARG A 10 -4.25 -5.25 -16.32
C ARG A 10 -3.97 -3.93 -15.63
N ILE A 11 -4.58 -2.86 -16.13
CA ILE A 11 -4.56 -1.55 -15.49
C ILE A 11 -5.83 -1.39 -14.65
N VAL A 12 -5.66 -1.17 -13.35
CA VAL A 12 -6.78 -0.95 -12.43
C VAL A 12 -6.53 0.28 -11.56
N ASP A 13 -7.56 0.77 -10.88
CA ASP A 13 -7.41 1.93 -10.02
C ASP A 13 -6.54 1.61 -8.80
N PHE A 14 -5.75 2.62 -8.40
CA PHE A 14 -4.91 2.54 -7.23
C PHE A 14 -5.79 2.56 -5.97
N ASP A 15 -5.54 1.61 -5.06
CA ASP A 15 -6.25 1.48 -3.79
C ASP A 15 -5.25 1.28 -2.65
N LYS A 16 -5.16 2.29 -1.76
CA LYS A 16 -4.26 2.31 -0.60
C LYS A 16 -4.63 1.23 0.43
N GLU A 17 -5.91 0.85 0.54
CA GLU A 17 -6.36 -0.19 1.47
C GLU A 17 -5.65 -1.51 1.19
N LYS A 18 -5.33 -1.82 -0.07
CA LYS A 18 -4.59 -3.03 -0.43
C LYS A 18 -3.18 -3.07 0.14
N ILE A 19 -2.51 -1.92 0.25
CA ILE A 19 -1.19 -1.80 0.88
C ILE A 19 -1.33 -1.95 2.40
N THR A 20 -2.27 -1.21 3.00
CA THR A 20 -2.58 -1.25 4.44
C THR A 20 -2.86 -2.69 4.90
N ASN A 21 -3.72 -3.39 4.18
CA ASN A 21 -4.10 -4.77 4.49
C ASN A 21 -2.94 -5.75 4.32
N ALA A 22 -2.04 -5.54 3.35
CA ALA A 22 -0.86 -6.39 3.19
C ALA A 22 0.10 -6.25 4.37
N ILE A 23 0.38 -5.01 4.80
CA ILE A 23 1.22 -4.72 5.97
C ILE A 23 0.60 -5.31 7.23
N PHE A 24 -0.70 -5.07 7.44
CA PHE A 24 -1.41 -5.59 8.61
C PHE A 24 -1.43 -7.13 8.66
N LYS A 25 -1.64 -7.80 7.51
CA LYS A 25 -1.58 -9.28 7.45
C LYS A 25 -0.20 -9.82 7.81
N ALA A 26 0.87 -9.16 7.36
CA ALA A 26 2.24 -9.53 7.72
C ALA A 26 2.48 -9.35 9.23
N ALA A 27 2.08 -8.20 9.79
CA ALA A 27 2.17 -7.95 11.23
C ALA A 27 1.36 -8.97 12.04
N LYS A 28 0.15 -9.31 11.61
CA LYS A 28 -0.70 -10.31 12.26
C LYS A 28 -0.07 -11.70 12.28
N ALA A 29 0.62 -12.10 11.21
CA ALA A 29 1.30 -13.39 11.14
C ALA A 29 2.42 -13.54 12.18
N VAL A 30 3.00 -12.42 12.64
CA VAL A 30 4.03 -12.38 13.70
C VAL A 30 3.49 -11.94 15.05
N GLY A 31 2.16 -11.90 15.23
CA GLY A 31 1.50 -11.60 16.51
C GLY A 31 1.09 -10.13 16.72
N GLY A 32 1.40 -9.23 15.78
CA GLY A 32 1.00 -7.83 15.82
C GLY A 32 -0.50 -7.61 15.57
N ARG A 33 -1.06 -6.51 16.10
CA ARG A 33 -2.51 -6.22 16.00
C ARG A 33 -2.85 -4.77 15.67
N ASP A 34 -1.84 -3.92 15.47
CA ASP A 34 -2.03 -2.51 15.22
C ASP A 34 -2.31 -2.22 13.74
N LYS A 35 -3.59 -2.03 13.43
CA LYS A 35 -4.03 -1.65 12.08
C LYS A 35 -3.79 -0.17 11.78
N GLU A 36 -3.78 0.69 12.80
CA GLU A 36 -3.51 2.13 12.60
C GLU A 36 -2.07 2.34 12.15
N LEU A 37 -1.11 1.66 12.79
CA LEU A 37 0.28 1.70 12.37
C LEU A 37 0.43 1.22 10.92
N ALA A 38 -0.26 0.13 10.53
CA ALA A 38 -0.26 -0.34 9.15
C ALA A 38 -0.80 0.71 8.16
N ALA A 39 -1.83 1.47 8.54
CA ALA A 39 -2.38 2.55 7.72
C ALA A 39 -1.38 3.71 7.57
N ARG A 40 -0.73 4.12 8.67
CA ARG A 40 0.31 5.17 8.65
C ARG A 40 1.50 4.78 7.77
N LEU A 41 1.94 3.52 7.83
CA LEU A 41 2.98 2.99 6.96
C LEU A 41 2.55 2.99 5.48
N ALA A 42 1.29 2.65 5.20
CA ALA A 42 0.76 2.74 3.84
C ALA A 42 0.75 4.18 3.30
N ASP A 43 0.45 5.18 4.14
CA ASP A 43 0.55 6.59 3.77
C ASP A 43 1.98 7.01 3.43
N GLN A 44 2.98 6.51 4.17
CA GLN A 44 4.39 6.75 3.84
C GLN A 44 4.77 6.16 2.48
N VAL A 45 4.32 4.94 2.16
CA VAL A 45 4.53 4.34 0.84
C VAL A 45 3.93 5.21 -0.27
N VAL A 46 2.69 5.69 -0.07
CA VAL A 46 2.02 6.57 -1.05
C VAL A 46 2.80 7.88 -1.23
N LYS A 47 3.33 8.46 -0.15
CA LYS A 47 4.15 9.68 -0.21
C LYS A 47 5.41 9.44 -1.04
N LEU A 48 6.15 8.36 -0.76
CA LEU A 48 7.38 8.01 -1.49
C LEU A 48 7.10 7.74 -2.97
N LEU A 49 6.00 7.04 -3.28
CA LEU A 49 5.59 6.80 -4.67
C LEU A 49 5.27 8.10 -5.40
N LYS A 50 4.57 9.04 -4.76
CA LYS A 50 4.30 10.37 -5.33
C LYS A 50 5.57 11.15 -5.59
N GLU A 51 6.56 11.06 -4.71
CA GLU A 51 7.86 11.73 -4.87
C GLU A 51 8.68 11.13 -6.02
N ARG A 52 8.70 9.80 -6.13
CA ARG A 52 9.46 9.11 -7.18
C ARG A 52 8.83 9.21 -8.56
N LEU A 53 7.51 9.37 -8.63
CA LEU A 53 6.76 9.51 -9.88
C LEU A 53 6.49 10.97 -10.24
N LYS A 54 7.20 11.93 -9.60
CA LYS A 54 7.25 13.30 -10.08
C LYS A 54 7.80 13.29 -11.54
N PRO A 55 7.25 14.13 -12.43
CA PRO A 55 7.76 14.26 -13.79
C PRO A 55 9.22 14.72 -13.81
#